data_AF-X1VS04-F1
#
_entry.id   AF-X1VS04-F1
#
_cell.length_a   1.000
_cell.length_b   1.000
_cell.length_c   1.000
_cell.angle_alpha   90.00
_cell.angle_beta   90.00
_cell.angle_gamma   90.00
#
_symmetry.space_group_name_H-M   'P 1'
#
loop_
_entity.id
_entity.type
_entity.pdbx_description
1 polymer ?
#
loop_
_entity_poly.entity_id
_entity_poly.type
_entity_poly.pdbx_seq_one_letter_code
_entity_poly.pdbx_strand_id
1 'polypeptide(L)'
;WISSGPHAGFVVHPAFYQRGNTAAPADYIYVGAYEAGDDGANKLRSQTGDTVTASQTIGTFRTWAENIGSVQWGITSIWALSAIKLLYYIEYADADSQTKIGKGITDVEAPKATGADGIDVNLAINGTGKGTGVDGETPIAYRGIENLWGNVYRFIDGYNAVDGDTPETDVKYRLINRDGSGTFADLLAGGDYEESSNLVNLPDGYIK
;
A
#
# COMPACT_ATOMS: atom_id res chain seq x y z
N TRP A 1 17.33 2.62 -9.91
CA TRP A 1 18.03 1.38 -10.29
C TRP A 1 17.83 0.39 -9.16
N ILE A 2 17.45 -0.85 -9.48
CA ILE A 2 17.34 -1.98 -8.54
C ILE A 2 18.34 -3.02 -9.02
N SER A 3 19.16 -3.57 -8.13
CA SER A 3 20.14 -4.60 -8.48
C SER A 3 19.76 -5.95 -7.86
N SER A 4 20.12 -7.04 -8.54
CA SER A 4 20.05 -8.40 -8.04
C SER A 4 21.18 -8.73 -7.04
N GLY A 5 22.09 -7.79 -6.78
CA GLY A 5 23.19 -7.98 -5.84
C GLY A 5 23.66 -6.66 -5.21
N PRO A 6 24.54 -6.74 -4.20
CA PRO A 6 25.08 -5.55 -3.56
C PRO A 6 25.99 -4.77 -4.52
N HIS A 7 25.78 -3.45 -4.60
CA HIS A 7 26.68 -2.53 -5.29
C HIS A 7 26.98 -1.33 -4.40
N ALA A 8 28.18 -0.79 -4.54
CA ALA A 8 28.59 0.41 -3.82
C ALA A 8 27.61 1.56 -4.11
N GLY A 9 27.14 2.23 -3.06
CA GLY A 9 26.18 3.34 -3.14
C GLY A 9 24.71 2.94 -3.17
N PHE A 10 24.38 1.64 -3.17
CA PHE A 10 23.00 1.15 -3.09
C PHE A 10 22.70 0.56 -1.72
N VAL A 11 21.46 0.73 -1.28
CA VAL A 11 20.92 0.19 -0.03
C VAL A 11 19.70 -0.67 -0.33
N VAL A 12 19.46 -1.66 0.53
CA VAL A 12 18.23 -2.46 0.47
C VAL A 12 17.04 -1.57 0.80
N HIS A 13 15.94 -1.73 0.06
CA HIS A 13 14.75 -0.90 0.25
C HIS A 13 14.15 -1.12 1.66
N PRO A 14 13.68 -0.07 2.36
CA PRO A 14 13.14 -0.18 3.72
C PRO A 14 12.07 -1.25 3.94
N ALA A 15 11.30 -1.57 2.89
CA ALA A 15 10.27 -2.59 2.90
C ALA A 15 10.75 -3.97 3.41
N PHE A 16 12.01 -4.31 3.16
CA PHE A 16 12.59 -5.60 3.56
C PHE A 16 13.04 -5.66 5.02
N TYR A 17 13.09 -4.53 5.73
CA TYR A 17 13.42 -4.49 7.16
C TYR A 17 12.18 -4.47 8.07
N GLN A 18 10.99 -4.36 7.48
CA GLN A 18 9.76 -4.15 8.24
C GLN A 18 9.29 -5.41 8.96
N ARG A 19 8.43 -5.20 9.97
CA ARG A 19 7.71 -6.25 10.71
C ARG A 19 8.65 -7.34 11.24
N GLY A 20 9.71 -6.95 11.95
CA GLY A 20 10.60 -7.88 12.66
C GLY A 20 11.86 -8.32 11.90
N ASN A 21 12.09 -7.79 10.69
CA ASN A 21 13.30 -8.04 9.90
C ASN A 21 14.39 -6.99 10.14
N THR A 22 14.57 -6.56 11.39
CA THR A 22 15.50 -5.46 11.76
C THR A 22 16.97 -5.88 11.75
N ALA A 23 17.26 -7.12 12.17
CA ALA A 23 18.63 -7.63 12.24
C ALA A 23 19.19 -8.04 10.86
N ALA A 24 18.30 -8.47 9.96
CA ALA A 24 18.62 -8.85 8.59
C ALA A 24 17.40 -8.61 7.71
N PRO A 25 17.58 -8.08 6.49
CA PRO A 25 16.47 -7.86 5.57
C PRO A 25 15.86 -9.21 5.16
N ALA A 26 14.55 -9.23 4.96
CA ALA A 26 13.84 -10.37 4.39
C ALA A 26 14.30 -10.64 2.95
N ASP A 27 14.36 -11.92 2.56
CA ASP A 27 14.65 -12.31 1.17
C ASP A 27 13.51 -11.93 0.22
N TYR A 28 12.28 -11.89 0.74
CA TYR A 28 11.07 -11.53 0.01
C TYR A 28 10.05 -10.86 0.95
N ILE A 29 9.16 -10.07 0.36
CA ILE A 29 7.97 -9.56 1.02
C ILE A 29 6.73 -10.15 0.34
N TYR A 30 5.73 -10.51 1.14
CA TYR A 30 4.43 -10.93 0.62
C TYR A 30 3.43 -9.78 0.72
N VAL A 31 2.62 -9.63 -0.31
CA VAL A 31 1.59 -8.59 -0.40
C VAL A 31 0.29 -9.28 -0.81
N GLY A 32 -0.84 -8.84 -0.25
CA GLY A 32 -2.15 -9.33 -0.64
C GLY A 32 -2.38 -9.13 -2.15
N ALA A 33 -2.79 -10.19 -2.84
CA ALA A 33 -3.14 -10.15 -4.25
C ALA A 33 -4.48 -9.47 -4.51
N TYR A 34 -5.37 -9.47 -3.51
CA TYR A 34 -6.71 -8.91 -3.59
C TYR A 34 -6.94 -7.93 -2.44
N GLU A 35 -7.88 -7.01 -2.63
CA GLU A 35 -8.42 -6.24 -1.51
C GLU A 35 -9.06 -7.18 -0.49
N ALA A 36 -8.88 -6.86 0.80
CA ALA A 36 -9.21 -7.82 1.84
C ALA A 36 -10.71 -7.82 2.19
N GLY A 37 -11.28 -9.01 2.33
CA GLY A 37 -12.57 -9.24 2.97
C GLY A 37 -12.39 -9.83 4.38
N ASP A 38 -13.27 -9.51 5.33
CA ASP A 38 -13.39 -10.23 6.59
C ASP A 38 -13.96 -11.63 6.31
N ASP A 39 -13.36 -12.65 6.93
CA ASP A 39 -13.83 -14.03 6.80
C ASP A 39 -15.08 -14.35 7.64
N GLY A 40 -15.62 -13.34 8.34
CA GLY A 40 -16.75 -13.44 9.25
C GLY A 40 -16.35 -13.70 10.71
N ALA A 41 -15.04 -13.75 10.99
CA ALA A 41 -14.49 -13.97 12.32
C ALA A 41 -13.41 -12.93 12.69
N ASN A 42 -13.53 -11.70 12.17
CA ASN A 42 -12.60 -10.59 12.41
C ASN A 42 -11.18 -10.93 11.94
N LYS A 43 -11.07 -11.57 10.77
CA LYS A 43 -9.79 -11.96 10.17
C LYS A 43 -9.83 -11.63 8.69
N LEU A 44 -8.85 -10.85 8.25
CA LEU A 44 -8.76 -10.42 6.85
C LEU A 44 -8.25 -11.56 5.96
N ARG A 45 -8.89 -11.75 4.81
CA ARG A 45 -8.48 -12.67 3.75
C ARG A 45 -8.36 -11.93 2.43
N SER A 46 -7.32 -12.28 1.67
CA SER A 46 -7.06 -11.74 0.33
C SER A 46 -7.26 -12.86 -0.69
N GLN A 47 -8.47 -12.96 -1.24
CA GLN A 47 -8.84 -13.97 -2.23
C GLN A 47 -9.83 -13.39 -3.27
N THR A 48 -9.96 -14.07 -4.40
CA THR A 48 -10.96 -13.77 -5.43
C THR A 48 -12.39 -14.07 -4.96
N GLY A 49 -13.36 -13.33 -5.46
CA GLY A 49 -14.79 -13.50 -5.15
C GLY A 49 -15.22 -12.94 -3.79
N ASP A 50 -14.36 -12.21 -3.10
CA ASP A 50 -14.65 -11.65 -1.79
C ASP A 50 -15.31 -10.28 -1.87
N THR A 51 -16.27 -10.05 -0.97
CA THR A 51 -16.75 -8.70 -0.67
C THR A 51 -15.68 -7.96 0.12
N VAL A 52 -15.20 -6.86 -0.43
CA VAL A 52 -14.18 -6.02 0.21
C VAL A 52 -14.73 -5.41 1.49
N THR A 53 -13.98 -5.54 2.59
CA THR A 53 -14.35 -4.94 3.87
C THR A 53 -13.95 -3.48 3.91
N ALA A 54 -14.93 -2.62 4.18
CA ALA A 54 -14.76 -1.17 4.33
C ALA A 54 -15.36 -0.71 5.66
N SER A 55 -15.37 0.61 5.90
CA SER A 55 -16.02 1.24 7.05
C SER A 55 -15.49 0.80 8.43
N GLN A 56 -14.18 0.54 8.52
CA GLN A 56 -13.47 0.26 9.77
C GLN A 56 -12.32 1.24 10.00
N THR A 57 -11.75 1.24 11.20
CA THR A 57 -10.55 2.02 11.52
C THR A 57 -9.28 1.26 11.10
N ILE A 58 -8.18 2.00 10.93
CA ILE A 58 -6.87 1.39 10.66
C ILE A 58 -6.46 0.40 11.76
N GLY A 59 -6.74 0.71 13.03
CA GLY A 59 -6.47 -0.18 14.18
C GLY A 59 -7.27 -1.49 14.12
N THR A 60 -8.55 -1.42 13.74
CA THR A 60 -9.39 -2.61 13.53
C THR A 60 -8.83 -3.45 12.39
N PHE A 61 -8.52 -2.85 11.24
CA PHE A 61 -7.95 -3.59 10.12
C PHE A 61 -6.59 -4.22 10.45
N ARG A 62 -5.73 -3.53 11.21
CA ARG A 62 -4.46 -4.08 11.68
C ARG A 62 -4.68 -5.30 12.58
N THR A 63 -5.56 -5.17 13.57
CA THR A 63 -5.94 -6.28 14.47
C THR A 63 -6.46 -7.48 13.69
N TRP A 64 -7.32 -7.26 12.69
CA TRP A 64 -7.89 -8.35 11.89
C TRP A 64 -6.87 -8.98 10.93
N ALA A 65 -5.89 -8.22 10.46
CA ALA A 65 -4.76 -8.78 9.71
C ALA A 65 -3.87 -9.64 10.61
N GLU A 66 -3.60 -9.20 11.84
CA GLU A 66 -2.80 -9.95 12.83
C GLU A 66 -3.48 -11.27 13.24
N ASN A 67 -4.82 -11.31 13.24
CA ASN A 67 -5.61 -12.53 13.50
C ASN A 67 -5.41 -13.64 12.43
N ILE A 68 -4.74 -13.37 11.30
CA ILE A 68 -4.46 -14.40 10.29
C ILE A 68 -3.53 -15.48 10.83
N GLY A 69 -2.54 -15.10 11.65
CA GLY A 69 -1.61 -16.05 12.23
C GLY A 69 -0.49 -15.40 13.03
N SER A 70 0.34 -16.22 13.66
CA SER A 70 1.39 -15.78 14.58
C SER A 70 2.61 -15.13 13.91
N VAL A 71 2.70 -15.15 12.57
CA VAL A 71 3.88 -14.69 11.84
C VAL A 71 3.61 -13.36 11.15
N GLN A 72 3.85 -12.27 11.88
CA GLN A 72 4.12 -10.92 11.34
C GLN A 72 3.13 -10.40 10.27
N TRP A 73 1.87 -10.86 10.34
CA TRP A 73 0.81 -10.39 9.46
C TRP A 73 0.46 -8.93 9.76
N GLY A 74 -0.03 -8.23 8.74
CA GLY A 74 -0.47 -6.86 8.88
C GLY A 74 -0.98 -6.31 7.56
N ILE A 75 -1.60 -5.14 7.60
CA ILE A 75 -2.00 -4.42 6.40
C ILE A 75 -0.76 -3.85 5.68
N THR A 76 -0.92 -3.47 4.41
CA THR A 76 0.15 -2.91 3.58
C THR A 76 0.80 -1.71 4.27
N SER A 77 2.13 -1.75 4.44
CA SER A 77 2.89 -0.63 5.00
C SER A 77 3.27 0.40 3.93
N ILE A 78 3.59 1.62 4.37
CA ILE A 78 4.06 2.69 3.48
C ILE A 78 5.29 2.28 2.67
N TRP A 79 6.21 1.52 3.29
CA TRP A 79 7.40 1.03 2.62
C TRP A 79 7.09 -0.06 1.60
N ALA A 80 6.17 -0.99 1.89
CA ALA A 80 5.73 -1.98 0.92
C ALA A 80 5.06 -1.31 -0.30
N LEU A 81 4.18 -0.33 -0.07
CA LEU A 81 3.56 0.44 -1.16
C LEU A 81 4.60 1.21 -1.97
N SER A 82 5.59 1.84 -1.31
CA SER A 82 6.69 2.55 -1.99
C SER A 82 7.50 1.62 -2.89
N ALA A 83 7.80 0.40 -2.42
CA ALA A 83 8.51 -0.60 -3.23
C ALA A 83 7.71 -0.99 -4.48
N ILE A 84 6.39 -1.22 -4.34
CA ILE A 84 5.51 -1.56 -5.46
C ILE A 84 5.44 -0.41 -6.48
N LYS A 85 5.31 0.84 -6.00
CA LYS A 85 5.31 2.03 -6.86
C LYS A 85 6.63 2.17 -7.61
N LEU A 86 7.77 1.95 -6.95
CA LEU A 86 9.09 1.98 -7.59
C LEU A 86 9.21 0.91 -8.68
N LEU A 87 8.68 -0.30 -8.45
CA LEU A 87 8.63 -1.35 -9.48
C LEU A 87 7.82 -0.88 -10.69
N TYR A 88 6.66 -0.27 -10.46
CA TYR A 88 5.82 0.27 -11.54
C TYR A 88 6.57 1.33 -12.36
N TYR A 89 7.23 2.28 -11.71
CA TYR A 89 8.02 3.31 -12.40
C TYR A 89 9.17 2.73 -13.24
N ILE A 90 9.81 1.66 -12.77
CA ILE A 90 10.88 1.01 -13.53
C ILE A 90 10.33 0.27 -14.75
N GLU A 91 9.16 -0.36 -14.63
CA GLU A 91 8.55 -1.14 -15.70
C GLU A 91 7.92 -0.28 -16.79
N TYR A 92 7.23 0.80 -16.41
CA TYR A 92 6.46 1.63 -17.35
C TYR A 92 7.12 2.96 -17.70
N ALA A 93 8.13 3.39 -16.92
CA ALA A 93 8.83 4.66 -17.08
C ALA A 93 7.87 5.87 -17.19
N ASP A 94 6.74 5.81 -16.50
CA ASP A 94 5.66 6.79 -16.57
C ASP A 94 4.93 6.86 -15.22
N ALA A 95 4.44 8.04 -14.85
CA ALA A 95 3.67 8.25 -13.63
C ALA A 95 2.17 8.02 -13.82
N ASP A 96 1.68 8.06 -15.05
CA ASP A 96 0.27 7.88 -15.37
C ASP A 96 -0.10 6.40 -15.50
N SER A 97 -0.30 5.73 -14.36
CA SER A 97 -0.71 4.32 -14.32
C SER A 97 -2.07 4.06 -14.93
N GLN A 98 -2.97 5.04 -14.89
CA GLN A 98 -4.31 4.90 -15.43
C GLN A 98 -4.30 4.85 -16.96
N THR A 99 -3.47 5.66 -17.61
CA THR A 99 -3.26 5.57 -19.06
C THR A 99 -2.47 4.33 -19.47
N LYS A 100 -1.49 3.88 -18.67
CA LYS A 100 -0.66 2.70 -19.03
C LYS A 100 -1.36 1.37 -18.90
N ILE A 101 -2.14 1.17 -17.84
CA ILE A 101 -2.74 -0.13 -17.51
C ILE A 101 -4.26 -0.05 -17.67
N GLY A 102 -4.88 0.91 -17.00
CA GLY A 102 -6.32 1.18 -17.02
C GLY A 102 -6.72 2.00 -15.81
N LYS A 103 -7.87 2.66 -15.89
CA LYS A 103 -8.35 3.52 -14.80
C LYS A 103 -8.62 2.76 -13.52
N GLY A 104 -9.02 1.49 -13.62
CA GLY A 104 -9.58 0.73 -12.50
C GLY A 104 -11.02 1.15 -12.23
N ILE A 105 -11.59 0.67 -11.12
CA ILE A 105 -12.96 0.95 -10.72
C ILE A 105 -13.01 2.36 -10.09
N THR A 106 -13.19 3.41 -10.89
CA THR A 106 -13.21 4.81 -10.45
C THR A 106 -14.50 5.55 -10.80
N ASP A 107 -15.25 5.03 -11.77
CA ASP A 107 -16.38 5.68 -12.41
C ASP A 107 -17.70 4.97 -12.05
N VAL A 108 -17.75 4.29 -10.89
CA VAL A 108 -18.94 3.64 -10.32
C VAL A 108 -19.09 3.97 -8.84
N GLU A 109 -20.34 3.95 -8.36
CA GLU A 109 -20.68 4.32 -6.97
C GLU A 109 -20.44 3.19 -5.95
N ALA A 110 -20.68 1.94 -6.36
CA ALA A 110 -20.60 0.79 -5.47
C ALA A 110 -19.31 0.01 -5.72
N PRO A 111 -18.59 -0.43 -4.67
CA PRO A 111 -17.43 -1.28 -4.83
C PRO A 111 -17.85 -2.63 -5.40
N LYS A 112 -16.97 -3.23 -6.20
CA LYS A 112 -17.14 -4.59 -6.71
C LYS A 112 -16.41 -5.58 -5.82
N ALA A 113 -16.90 -6.83 -5.83
CA ALA A 113 -16.17 -7.95 -5.26
C ALA A 113 -14.85 -8.17 -6.02
N THR A 114 -13.87 -8.75 -5.35
CA THR A 114 -12.58 -9.09 -5.98
C THR A 114 -12.78 -10.16 -7.06
N GLY A 115 -11.90 -10.19 -8.08
CA GLY A 115 -12.03 -11.09 -9.22
C GLY A 115 -13.15 -10.72 -10.20
N ALA A 116 -13.76 -9.54 -10.04
CA ALA A 116 -14.86 -9.10 -10.90
C ALA A 116 -14.45 -8.94 -12.37
N ASP A 117 -15.45 -9.00 -13.25
CA ASP A 117 -15.32 -8.71 -14.69
C ASP A 117 -14.23 -9.54 -15.41
N GLY A 118 -13.88 -10.71 -14.87
CA GLY A 118 -12.92 -11.63 -15.48
C GLY A 118 -11.45 -11.20 -15.35
N ILE A 119 -11.11 -10.31 -14.41
CA ILE A 119 -9.71 -9.87 -14.20
C ILE A 119 -8.74 -11.05 -14.00
N ASP A 120 -9.15 -12.08 -13.26
CA ASP A 120 -8.31 -13.24 -12.94
C ASP A 120 -7.82 -14.03 -14.17
N VAL A 121 -8.59 -13.97 -15.28
CA VAL A 121 -8.23 -14.65 -16.54
C VAL A 121 -7.66 -13.71 -17.59
N ASN A 122 -7.70 -12.39 -17.34
CA ASN A 122 -7.26 -11.34 -18.26
C ASN A 122 -5.85 -10.82 -17.94
N LEU A 123 -5.06 -11.58 -17.18
CA LEU A 123 -3.70 -11.22 -16.82
C LEU A 123 -2.70 -11.66 -17.89
N ALA A 124 -1.85 -10.74 -18.32
CA ALA A 124 -0.66 -11.09 -19.09
C ALA A 124 0.33 -11.90 -18.24
N ILE A 125 1.38 -12.44 -18.86
CA ILE A 125 2.38 -13.28 -18.19
C ILE A 125 3.08 -12.59 -17.00
N ASN A 126 3.16 -11.25 -17.02
CA ASN A 126 3.69 -10.45 -15.91
C ASN A 126 2.67 -10.19 -14.80
N GLY A 127 1.48 -10.80 -14.86
CA GLY A 127 0.39 -10.60 -13.89
C GLY A 127 -0.33 -9.25 -14.02
N THR A 128 -0.12 -8.50 -15.09
CA THR A 128 -0.77 -7.20 -15.30
C THR A 128 -1.92 -7.32 -16.29
N GLY A 129 -3.03 -6.66 -16.03
CA GLY A 129 -4.21 -6.71 -16.88
C GLY A 129 -5.34 -5.81 -16.42
N LYS A 130 -6.47 -5.91 -17.09
CA LYS A 130 -7.73 -5.23 -16.74
C LYS A 130 -8.93 -6.13 -16.97
N GLY A 131 -9.99 -5.88 -16.20
CA GLY A 131 -11.27 -6.56 -16.36
C GLY A 131 -11.90 -6.28 -17.73
N THR A 132 -12.89 -7.08 -18.06
CA THR A 132 -13.66 -6.99 -19.31
C THR A 132 -14.79 -6.00 -19.14
N GLY A 133 -14.80 -4.92 -19.92
CA GLY A 133 -15.88 -3.94 -19.91
C GLY A 133 -15.39 -2.51 -20.15
N VAL A 134 -16.11 -1.54 -19.57
CA VAL A 134 -15.81 -0.12 -19.71
C VAL A 134 -14.62 0.24 -18.80
N ASP A 135 -13.64 0.96 -19.35
CA ASP A 135 -12.51 1.48 -18.57
C ASP A 135 -13.00 2.58 -17.62
N GLY A 136 -12.66 2.47 -16.34
CA GLY A 136 -13.26 3.26 -15.27
C GLY A 136 -14.29 2.47 -14.46
N GLU A 137 -14.87 1.40 -15.02
CA GLU A 137 -15.88 0.59 -14.32
C GLU A 137 -15.39 -0.82 -13.98
N THR A 138 -14.21 -1.21 -14.45
CA THR A 138 -13.67 -2.58 -14.33
C THR A 138 -12.34 -2.58 -13.55
N PRO A 139 -12.03 -3.67 -12.83
CA PRO A 139 -10.80 -3.77 -12.04
C PRO A 139 -9.56 -3.78 -12.92
N ILE A 140 -8.42 -3.45 -12.30
CA ILE A 140 -7.09 -3.63 -12.88
C ILE A 140 -6.29 -4.56 -12.00
N ALA A 141 -5.23 -5.14 -12.55
CA ALA A 141 -4.21 -5.81 -11.78
C ALA A 141 -2.84 -5.39 -12.25
N TYR A 142 -1.92 -5.19 -11.31
CA TYR A 142 -0.50 -4.96 -11.59
C TYR A 142 0.33 -6.01 -10.86
N ARG A 143 1.09 -6.82 -11.61
CA ARG A 143 1.89 -7.93 -11.05
C ARG A 143 1.12 -8.88 -10.13
N GLY A 144 -0.13 -9.17 -10.49
CA GLY A 144 -1.04 -10.04 -9.74
C GLY A 144 -1.69 -9.36 -8.53
N ILE A 145 -1.45 -8.06 -8.32
CA ILE A 145 -2.12 -7.26 -7.29
C ILE A 145 -3.32 -6.57 -7.93
N GLU A 146 -4.52 -7.09 -7.65
CA GLU A 146 -5.79 -6.51 -8.06
C GLU A 146 -6.05 -5.18 -7.34
N ASN A 147 -6.64 -4.24 -8.06
CA ASN A 147 -7.09 -2.94 -7.56
C ASN A 147 -5.99 -2.21 -6.77
N LEU A 148 -4.75 -2.21 -7.31
CA LEU A 148 -3.68 -1.36 -6.78
C LEU A 148 -4.07 0.14 -6.81
N TRP A 149 -5.09 0.51 -7.57
CA TRP A 149 -5.88 1.74 -7.42
C TRP A 149 -7.32 1.46 -7.84
N GLY A 150 -8.23 2.39 -7.51
CA GLY A 150 -9.67 2.22 -7.72
C GLY A 150 -10.32 1.33 -6.65
N ASN A 151 -11.59 0.98 -6.89
CA ASN A 151 -12.52 0.19 -6.08
C ASN A 151 -12.79 0.77 -4.69
N VAL A 152 -11.91 0.56 -3.72
CA VAL A 152 -12.01 1.18 -2.39
C VAL A 152 -10.72 1.84 -1.93
N TYR A 153 -10.86 2.86 -1.08
CA TYR A 153 -9.71 3.40 -0.37
C TYR A 153 -9.14 2.37 0.59
N ARG A 154 -7.81 2.26 0.63
CA ARG A 154 -7.08 1.34 1.51
C ARG A 154 -6.26 2.12 2.52
N PHE A 155 -6.31 1.66 3.77
CA PHE A 155 -5.39 2.13 4.78
C PHE A 155 -3.97 1.66 4.47
N ILE A 156 -3.02 2.56 4.70
CA ILE A 156 -1.58 2.29 4.59
C ILE A 156 -0.97 2.48 5.97
N ASP A 157 -0.31 1.43 6.48
CA ASP A 157 0.28 1.43 7.81
C ASP A 157 1.63 2.15 7.87
N GLY A 158 2.00 2.63 9.06
CA GLY A 158 3.30 3.27 9.29
C GLY A 158 3.42 4.68 8.70
N TYR A 159 2.30 5.37 8.51
CA TYR A 159 2.25 6.76 8.12
C TYR A 159 1.26 7.54 9.01
N ASN A 160 1.68 8.69 9.51
CA ASN A 160 0.77 9.66 10.13
C ASN A 160 0.99 11.06 9.55
N ALA A 161 -0.11 11.78 9.31
CA ALA A 161 -0.10 13.23 9.19
C ALA A 161 -0.60 13.80 10.52
N VAL A 162 0.19 14.66 11.14
CA VAL A 162 -0.11 15.26 12.45
C VAL A 162 0.10 16.77 12.39
N ASP A 163 -0.53 17.49 13.31
CA ASP A 163 -0.31 18.92 13.47
C ASP A 163 1.18 19.22 13.74
N GLY A 164 1.69 20.26 13.09
CA GLY A 164 3.04 20.75 13.28
C GLY A 164 3.18 21.66 14.50
N ASP A 165 4.25 22.46 14.52
CA ASP A 165 4.50 23.35 15.66
C ASP A 165 3.46 24.47 15.76
N THR A 166 2.90 24.90 14.63
CA THR A 166 1.71 25.77 14.53
C THR A 166 0.53 24.94 14.01
N PRO A 167 -0.30 24.35 14.88
CA PRO A 167 -1.34 23.39 14.47
C PRO A 167 -2.31 23.91 13.40
N GLU A 168 -2.54 25.22 13.35
CA GLU A 168 -3.46 25.84 12.41
C GLU A 168 -2.92 25.95 10.97
N THR A 169 -1.59 25.87 10.78
CA THR A 169 -0.96 26.15 9.48
C THR A 169 0.08 25.13 9.05
N ASP A 170 0.52 24.27 9.97
CA ASP A 170 1.65 23.38 9.77
C ASP A 170 1.21 21.93 9.93
N VAL A 171 1.73 21.07 9.06
CA VAL A 171 1.57 19.61 9.16
C VAL A 171 2.95 18.97 9.20
N LYS A 172 3.10 17.93 10.01
CA LYS A 172 4.24 17.01 9.99
C LYS A 172 3.81 15.65 9.49
N TYR A 173 4.68 15.03 8.69
CA TYR A 173 4.51 13.66 8.24
C TYR A 173 5.49 12.75 8.97
N ARG A 174 4.96 11.70 9.58
CA ARG A 174 5.72 10.66 10.25
C ARG A 174 5.69 9.41 9.40
N LEU A 175 6.87 8.88 9.10
CA LEU A 175 7.06 7.58 8.45
C LEU A 175 7.70 6.64 9.45
N ILE A 176 7.14 5.44 9.61
CA ILE A 176 7.77 4.41 10.46
C ILE A 176 9.24 4.19 10.05
N ASN A 177 10.12 3.98 11.02
CA ASN A 177 11.57 3.93 10.78
C ASN A 177 11.96 2.99 9.62
N ARG A 178 12.87 3.48 8.77
CA ARG A 178 13.32 2.74 7.58
C ARG A 178 14.06 1.45 7.90
N ASP A 179 14.76 1.40 9.03
CA ASP A 179 15.51 0.25 9.53
C ASP A 179 14.62 -0.82 10.18
N GLY A 180 13.31 -0.58 10.23
CA GLY A 180 12.32 -1.50 10.80
C GLY A 180 12.25 -1.48 12.32
N SER A 181 13.00 -0.61 13.00
CA SER A 181 13.00 -0.50 14.47
C SER A 181 11.69 0.01 15.05
N GLY A 182 10.85 0.65 14.23
CA GLY A 182 9.58 1.23 14.65
C GLY A 182 8.47 0.21 14.88
N THR A 183 7.60 0.52 15.84
CA THR A 183 6.38 -0.23 16.13
C THR A 183 5.18 0.38 15.40
N PHE A 184 4.44 -0.45 14.64
CA PHE A 184 3.20 -0.02 13.98
C PHE A 184 2.11 0.30 15.02
N ALA A 185 1.46 1.45 14.85
CA ALA A 185 0.38 1.91 15.71
C ALA A 185 -0.53 2.87 14.94
N ASP A 186 -1.73 3.14 15.47
CA ASP A 186 -2.63 4.16 14.90
C ASP A 186 -1.98 5.54 14.88
N LEU A 187 -1.33 5.91 15.99
CA LEU A 187 -0.42 7.04 16.09
C LEU A 187 0.95 6.50 16.52
N LEU A 188 1.97 6.70 15.69
CA LEU A 188 3.33 6.23 15.94
C LEU A 188 3.91 6.94 17.18
N ALA A 189 4.56 6.17 18.05
CA ALA A 189 5.14 6.68 19.28
C ALA A 189 6.55 7.25 19.05
N GLY A 190 7.02 8.08 19.97
CA GLY A 190 8.34 8.70 19.88
C GLY A 190 9.44 7.63 19.82
N GLY A 191 10.31 7.74 18.82
CA GLY A 191 11.36 6.76 18.53
C GLY A 191 11.00 5.73 17.46
N ASP A 192 9.72 5.60 17.08
CA ASP A 192 9.28 4.64 16.05
C ASP A 192 9.23 5.21 14.63
N TYR A 193 9.49 6.51 14.45
CA TYR A 193 9.33 7.21 13.18
C TYR A 193 10.46 8.20 12.85
N GLU A 194 10.62 8.42 11.55
CA GLU A 194 11.25 9.60 10.97
C GLU A 194 10.18 10.66 10.72
N GLU A 195 10.47 11.92 11.05
CA GLU A 195 9.53 13.04 10.92
C GLU A 195 10.03 14.06 9.90
N SER A 196 9.11 14.60 9.09
CA SER A 196 9.41 15.74 8.24
C SER A 196 9.67 17.01 9.05
N SER A 197 10.32 17.99 8.45
CA SER A 197 10.18 19.37 8.93
C SER A 197 8.72 19.81 8.87
N ASN A 198 8.39 20.92 9.55
CA ASN A 198 7.08 21.57 9.37
C ASN A 198 6.90 21.90 7.89
N LEU A 199 5.83 21.39 7.30
CA LEU A 199 5.38 21.88 6.02
C LEU A 199 4.44 23.03 6.28
N VAL A 200 4.89 24.22 5.88
CA VAL A 200 4.06 25.41 5.89
C VAL A 200 3.09 25.26 4.72
N ASN A 201 1.78 25.34 5.00
CA ASN A 201 0.76 25.41 3.97
C ASN A 201 0.87 26.78 3.26
N LEU A 202 1.90 26.95 2.42
CA LEU A 202 2.11 28.19 1.68
C LEU A 202 0.90 28.36 0.76
N PRO A 203 0.24 29.54 0.73
CA PRO A 203 -0.98 29.79 -0.05
C PRO A 203 -0.84 29.53 -1.56
N ASP A 204 0.38 29.26 -2.03
CA ASP A 204 0.76 29.11 -3.43
C ASP A 204 1.04 27.64 -3.82
N GLY A 205 0.88 26.68 -2.90
CA GLY A 205 0.97 25.24 -3.19
C GLY A 205 2.38 24.67 -3.38
N TYR A 206 3.44 25.40 -3.00
CA TYR A 206 4.82 24.92 -3.06
C TYR A 206 5.29 24.34 -1.73
N ILE A 207 5.93 23.18 -1.79
CA ILE A 207 6.69 22.56 -0.70
C ILE A 207 8.14 23.08 -0.80
N LYS A 208 8.68 23.68 0.26
CA LYS A 208 10.10 24.05 0.37
C LYS A 208 10.88 22.96 1.09
#